data_AF-A0A433THH8-F1
#
_entry.id   AF-A0A433THH8-F1
#
_cell.length_a   1.000
_cell.length_b   1.000
_cell.length_c   1.000
_cell.angle_alpha   90.00
_cell.angle_beta   90.00
_cell.angle_gamma   90.00
#
_symmetry.space_group_name_H-M   'P 1'
#
loop_
_entity.id
_entity.type
_entity.pdbx_description
1 polymer ?
#
loop_
_entity_poly.entity_id
_entity_poly.type
_entity_poly.pdbx_seq_one_letter_code
_entity_poly.pdbx_strand_id
1 'polypeptide(L)'
;MKMGLQISKIRHRLLTFNKKRDFNVKMAASILKNIVFTSTRSILPKTLRISTCIHHKVPKRNYDQYRMRYLKEMYQKRLDVGPEKQRRRSEWINWNYDAEIYAFGQRLGEDFNESTLRQAFINRSYVEGERKKRAELGIDINAVPLQLEDNTQLADDGFALMSSYVKVYLRNIYPYMFEEGISAVHDYLTTDKMLAHIAKHIGCEDLILSEEIPVMESTLSTAFKAVIGALFNDKGQEQAERFVRDFVLPQLIEEDINQLWHIVNPMGLLKAMLSLSGKGEPEPRLLWKSGINTIMSLYWVGIYSDKEFIAKSPGETVLIAEEMAAREAIKKIMKTDDSRAPLVLGNAAENLMLDYNRVNLSAEDIIRKYYESPHPQKDFSTS
;
A
#
# COMPACT_ATOMS: atom_id res chain seq x y z
N MET A 1 -16.20 15.99 35.64
CA MET A 1 -17.58 16.35 35.24
C MET A 1 -17.83 17.83 34.89
N LYS A 2 -16.90 18.78 35.08
CA LYS A 2 -17.14 20.20 34.73
C LYS A 2 -16.86 20.59 33.27
N MET A 3 -16.06 19.83 32.51
CA MET A 3 -15.79 20.11 31.08
C MET A 3 -16.93 19.71 30.12
N GLY A 4 -17.68 18.63 30.42
CA GLY A 4 -18.78 18.15 29.55
C GLY A 4 -19.97 19.11 29.46
N LEU A 5 -20.23 19.90 30.52
CA LEU A 5 -21.32 20.88 30.57
C LEU A 5 -21.02 22.17 29.78
N GLN A 6 -19.75 22.49 29.53
CA GLN A 6 -19.37 23.64 28.68
C GLN A 6 -19.55 23.33 27.19
N ILE A 7 -19.22 22.10 26.77
CA ILE A 7 -19.31 21.68 25.37
C ILE A 7 -20.77 21.57 24.91
N SER A 8 -21.68 21.08 25.77
CA SER A 8 -23.11 21.01 25.44
C SER A 8 -23.76 22.41 25.32
N LYS A 9 -23.36 23.38 26.15
CA LYS A 9 -23.83 24.77 26.06
C LYS A 9 -23.36 25.48 24.78
N ILE A 10 -22.16 25.17 24.29
CA ILE A 10 -21.63 25.72 23.03
C ILE A 10 -22.38 25.13 21.82
N ARG A 11 -22.65 23.81 21.82
CA ARG A 11 -23.43 23.15 20.75
C ARG A 11 -24.86 23.70 20.64
N HIS A 12 -25.53 23.96 21.77
CA HIS A 12 -26.87 24.53 21.78
C HIS A 12 -26.91 26.00 21.33
N ARG A 13 -25.84 26.77 21.58
CA ARG A 13 -25.69 28.16 21.08
C ARG A 13 -25.46 28.22 19.58
N LEU A 14 -24.69 27.30 19.00
CA LEU A 14 -24.45 27.26 17.56
C LEU A 14 -25.72 26.87 16.77
N LEU A 15 -26.50 25.91 17.27
CA LEU A 15 -27.77 25.51 16.64
C LEU A 15 -28.83 26.63 16.68
N THR A 16 -28.88 27.40 17.77
CA THR A 16 -29.79 28.56 17.88
C THR A 16 -29.34 29.75 17.03
N PHE A 17 -28.04 29.92 16.80
CA PHE A 17 -27.50 30.98 15.94
C PHE A 17 -27.81 30.74 14.46
N ASN A 18 -27.71 29.50 13.98
CA ASN A 18 -28.06 29.16 12.59
C ASN A 18 -29.56 29.32 12.31
N LYS A 19 -30.44 28.95 13.25
CA LYS A 19 -31.90 29.09 13.08
C LYS A 19 -32.36 30.57 13.00
N LYS A 20 -31.60 31.50 13.59
CA LYS A 20 -31.86 32.96 13.51
C LYS A 20 -31.46 33.57 12.17
N ARG A 21 -30.43 33.05 11.48
CA ARG A 21 -30.08 33.49 10.12
C ARG A 21 -31.15 33.12 9.09
N ASP A 22 -31.71 31.92 9.19
CA ASP A 22 -32.73 31.44 8.24
C ASP A 22 -34.06 32.22 8.35
N PHE A 23 -34.36 32.79 9.52
CA PHE A 23 -35.58 33.59 9.72
C PHE A 23 -35.45 35.01 9.13
N ASN A 24 -34.27 35.64 9.22
CA ASN A 24 -34.05 36.99 8.70
C ASN A 24 -33.98 37.04 7.16
N VAL A 25 -33.56 35.96 6.50
CA VAL A 25 -33.55 35.90 5.03
C VAL A 25 -34.97 35.76 4.45
N LYS A 26 -35.92 35.18 5.20
CA LYS A 26 -37.33 35.06 4.78
C LYS A 26 -38.15 36.33 5.02
N MET A 27 -37.78 37.20 5.97
CA MET A 27 -38.50 38.44 6.25
C MET A 27 -38.12 39.59 5.28
N ALA A 28 -36.89 39.60 4.76
CA ALA A 28 -36.44 40.63 3.80
C ALA A 28 -37.09 40.54 2.41
N ALA A 29 -37.73 39.41 2.08
CA ALA A 29 -38.38 39.18 0.79
C ALA A 29 -39.85 39.67 0.73
N SER A 30 -40.48 40.03 1.85
CA SER A 30 -41.92 40.39 1.89
C SER A 30 -42.23 41.89 1.92
N ILE A 31 -41.24 42.78 2.06
CA ILE A 31 -41.47 44.22 2.31
C ILE A 31 -41.47 45.09 1.03
N LEU A 32 -41.21 44.52 -0.16
CA LEU A 32 -41.18 45.29 -1.43
C LEU A 32 -42.45 45.24 -2.29
N LYS A 33 -43.61 44.89 -1.71
CA LYS A 33 -44.91 45.02 -2.39
C LYS A 33 -45.89 45.78 -1.50
N ASN A 34 -46.11 47.05 -1.83
CA ASN A 34 -47.35 47.83 -1.70
C ASN A 34 -47.03 49.30 -1.40
N ILE A 35 -46.69 50.05 -2.46
CA ILE A 35 -46.91 51.50 -2.49
C ILE A 35 -48.09 51.71 -3.43
N VAL A 36 -49.28 51.81 -2.84
CA VAL A 36 -50.50 52.25 -3.53
C VAL A 36 -50.59 53.75 -3.33
N PHE A 37 -50.22 54.52 -4.36
CA PHE A 37 -50.51 55.95 -4.41
C PHE A 37 -51.93 56.14 -4.94
N THR A 38 -52.74 56.83 -4.14
CA THR A 38 -54.14 57.17 -4.38
C THR A 38 -54.26 58.25 -5.46
N SER A 39 -55.24 58.12 -6.36
CA SER A 39 -55.78 59.26 -7.13
C SER A 39 -57.16 58.90 -7.68
N THR A 40 -58.14 59.72 -7.31
CA THR A 40 -59.55 59.64 -7.67
C THR A 40 -59.78 59.98 -9.14
N ARG A 41 -60.73 59.29 -9.78
CA ARG A 41 -61.17 59.52 -11.16
C ARG A 41 -61.71 60.95 -11.33
N SER A 42 -61.28 61.63 -12.40
CA SER A 42 -62.17 62.45 -13.21
C SER A 42 -61.78 62.33 -14.68
N ILE A 43 -62.81 62.27 -15.52
CA ILE A 43 -62.77 61.94 -16.95
C ILE A 43 -62.60 63.24 -17.74
N LEU A 44 -61.75 63.25 -18.78
CA LEU A 44 -62.04 63.77 -20.13
C LEU A 44 -60.79 63.60 -21.04
N PRO A 45 -60.98 63.30 -22.35
CA PRO A 45 -59.92 62.81 -23.22
C PRO A 45 -59.19 63.99 -23.89
N LYS A 46 -57.86 63.95 -23.91
CA LYS A 46 -57.07 64.70 -24.88
C LYS A 46 -56.14 63.73 -25.61
N THR A 47 -56.46 63.58 -26.88
CA THR A 47 -55.76 62.85 -27.92
C THR A 47 -54.26 63.11 -27.88
N LEU A 48 -53.49 62.10 -27.53
CA LEU A 48 -52.09 62.00 -27.90
C LEU A 48 -51.94 60.72 -28.71
N ARG A 49 -51.57 60.90 -29.98
CA ARG A 49 -51.21 59.81 -30.90
C ARG A 49 -50.05 59.04 -30.28
N ILE A 50 -50.36 57.90 -29.68
CA ILE A 50 -49.35 56.92 -29.31
C ILE A 50 -49.03 56.16 -30.59
N SER A 51 -47.92 56.53 -31.23
CA SER A 51 -47.28 55.72 -32.24
C SER A 51 -47.07 54.32 -31.67
N THR A 52 -47.85 53.35 -32.15
CA THR A 52 -47.71 51.94 -31.77
C THR A 52 -46.46 51.40 -32.45
N CYS A 53 -45.31 51.63 -31.82
CA CYS A 53 -44.14 50.82 -32.06
C CYS A 53 -44.49 49.42 -31.55
N ILE A 54 -44.86 48.52 -32.46
CA ILE A 54 -44.98 47.10 -32.15
C ILE A 54 -43.57 46.65 -31.74
N HIS A 55 -43.30 46.64 -30.43
CA HIS A 55 -42.13 45.93 -29.91
C HIS A 55 -42.39 44.45 -30.16
N HIS A 56 -41.91 43.95 -31.30
CA HIS A 56 -41.59 42.54 -31.41
C HIS A 56 -40.64 42.22 -30.25
N LYS A 57 -41.17 41.59 -29.19
CA LYS A 57 -40.34 40.85 -28.24
C LYS A 57 -39.72 39.71 -29.03
N VAL A 58 -38.64 40.01 -29.72
CA VAL A 58 -37.72 38.98 -30.21
C VAL A 58 -37.31 38.21 -28.96
N PRO A 59 -37.65 36.93 -28.81
CA PRO A 59 -37.19 36.15 -27.68
C PRO A 59 -35.67 36.18 -27.73
N LYS A 60 -35.04 36.94 -26.83
CA LYS A 60 -33.60 36.91 -26.63
C LYS A 60 -33.26 35.52 -26.12
N ARG A 61 -32.94 34.59 -27.02
CA ARG A 61 -32.16 33.39 -26.71
C ARG A 61 -30.76 33.86 -26.32
N ASN A 62 -30.63 34.45 -25.13
CA ASN A 62 -29.34 34.84 -24.57
C ASN A 62 -28.64 33.55 -24.13
N TYR A 63 -27.87 32.96 -25.03
CA TYR A 63 -26.85 31.99 -24.67
C TYR A 63 -25.71 32.75 -23.99
N ASP A 64 -25.75 32.84 -22.66
CA ASP A 64 -24.65 33.45 -21.88
C ASP A 64 -23.43 32.53 -21.94
N GLN A 65 -22.57 32.75 -22.92
CA GLN A 65 -21.31 32.01 -23.11
C GLN A 65 -20.46 31.98 -21.83
N TYR A 66 -20.49 33.07 -21.05
CA TYR A 66 -19.75 33.20 -19.79
C TYR A 66 -20.31 32.37 -18.63
N ARG A 67 -21.60 32.01 -18.68
CA ARG A 67 -22.25 31.26 -17.58
C ARG A 67 -21.63 29.86 -17.42
N MET A 68 -21.34 29.18 -18.53
CA MET A 68 -20.71 27.85 -18.47
C MET A 68 -19.32 27.92 -17.87
N ARG A 69 -18.53 28.91 -18.25
CA ARG A 69 -17.19 29.14 -17.68
C ARG A 69 -17.27 29.43 -16.18
N TYR A 70 -18.20 30.30 -15.77
CA TYR A 70 -18.43 30.63 -14.37
C TYR A 70 -18.87 29.41 -13.54
N LEU A 71 -19.80 28.59 -14.05
CA LEU A 71 -20.25 27.37 -13.36
C LEU A 71 -19.13 26.33 -13.23
N LYS A 72 -18.29 26.19 -14.25
CA LYS A 72 -17.11 25.32 -14.21
C LYS A 72 -16.10 25.79 -13.16
N GLU A 73 -15.86 27.10 -13.06
CA GLU A 73 -14.99 27.68 -12.03
C GLU A 73 -15.58 27.49 -10.62
N MET A 74 -16.89 27.67 -10.45
CA MET A 74 -17.56 27.43 -9.17
C MET A 74 -17.57 25.95 -8.77
N TYR A 75 -17.60 25.04 -9.75
CA TYR A 75 -17.45 23.61 -9.52
C TYR A 75 -16.02 23.26 -9.06
N GLN A 76 -14.99 23.81 -9.71
CA GLN A 76 -13.60 23.63 -9.29
C GLN A 76 -13.38 24.16 -7.86
N LYS A 77 -13.83 25.38 -7.58
CA LYS A 77 -13.76 25.96 -6.22
C LYS A 77 -14.48 25.12 -5.18
N ARG A 78 -15.57 24.42 -5.55
CA ARG A 78 -16.26 23.49 -4.65
C ARG A 78 -15.39 22.29 -4.31
N LEU A 79 -14.69 21.72 -5.30
CA LEU A 79 -13.76 20.59 -5.08
C LEU A 79 -12.57 21.01 -4.21
N ASP A 80 -12.07 22.24 -4.38
CA ASP A 80 -10.97 22.78 -3.57
C ASP A 80 -11.35 22.96 -2.09
N VAL A 81 -12.60 23.35 -1.81
CA VAL A 81 -13.11 23.55 -0.44
C VAL A 81 -13.19 22.22 0.32
N GLY A 82 -13.41 21.11 -0.38
CA GLY A 82 -13.33 19.79 0.21
C GLY A 82 -13.60 18.68 -0.80
N PRO A 83 -12.88 17.55 -0.69
CA PRO A 83 -13.11 16.42 -1.57
C PRO A 83 -14.50 15.83 -1.32
N GLU A 84 -15.14 15.36 -2.38
CA GLU A 84 -16.35 14.55 -2.25
C GLU A 84 -16.02 13.23 -1.54
N LYS A 85 -17.02 12.61 -0.89
CA LYS A 85 -16.85 11.26 -0.35
C LYS A 85 -16.43 10.33 -1.50
N GLN A 86 -15.37 9.55 -1.27
CA GLN A 86 -14.93 8.54 -2.23
C GLN A 86 -16.08 7.57 -2.53
N ARG A 87 -16.26 7.32 -3.83
CA ARG A 87 -17.25 6.39 -4.39
C ARG A 87 -16.52 5.27 -5.07
N ARG A 88 -17.17 4.11 -5.20
CA ARG A 88 -16.60 2.98 -5.95
C ARG A 88 -16.47 3.34 -7.42
N ARG A 89 -15.48 2.76 -8.08
CA ARG A 89 -15.31 2.95 -9.52
C ARG A 89 -16.53 2.43 -10.31
N SER A 90 -17.19 1.39 -9.81
CA SER A 90 -18.40 0.81 -10.39
C SER A 90 -19.65 1.68 -10.35
N GLU A 91 -19.70 2.70 -9.49
CA GLU A 91 -20.83 3.63 -9.41
C GLU A 91 -20.86 4.64 -10.56
N TRP A 92 -19.75 4.79 -11.29
CA TRP A 92 -19.65 5.72 -12.40
C TRP A 92 -20.27 5.14 -13.68
N ILE A 93 -20.89 6.01 -14.49
CA ILE A 93 -21.65 5.63 -15.69
C ILE A 93 -20.81 4.81 -16.69
N ASN A 94 -19.54 5.15 -16.84
CA ASN A 94 -18.63 4.48 -17.78
C ASN A 94 -17.98 3.27 -17.07
N TRP A 95 -18.77 2.24 -16.79
CA TRP A 95 -18.32 1.01 -16.16
C TRP A 95 -19.05 -0.20 -16.73
N ASN A 96 -18.28 -1.21 -17.14
CA ASN A 96 -18.81 -2.51 -17.55
C ASN A 96 -17.93 -3.61 -16.94
N TYR A 97 -18.44 -4.29 -15.92
CA TYR A 97 -17.66 -5.25 -15.15
C TYR A 97 -17.10 -6.41 -16.00
N ASP A 98 -17.88 -6.91 -16.95
CA ASP A 98 -17.50 -8.05 -17.79
C ASP A 98 -16.34 -7.68 -18.72
N ALA A 99 -16.40 -6.48 -19.31
CA ALA A 99 -15.34 -5.96 -20.17
C ALA A 99 -14.06 -5.66 -19.37
N GLU A 100 -14.19 -5.16 -18.14
CA GLU A 100 -13.05 -4.83 -17.27
C GLU A 100 -12.35 -6.10 -16.76
N ILE A 101 -13.08 -7.16 -16.41
CA ILE A 101 -12.49 -8.47 -16.07
C ILE A 101 -11.71 -9.05 -17.25
N TYR A 102 -12.30 -9.03 -18.45
CA TYR A 102 -11.62 -9.49 -19.65
C TYR A 102 -10.36 -8.67 -19.94
N ALA A 103 -10.46 -7.35 -19.86
CA ALA A 103 -9.32 -6.45 -20.06
C ALA A 103 -8.24 -6.62 -18.99
N PHE A 104 -8.59 -6.97 -17.76
CA PHE A 104 -7.65 -7.26 -16.68
C PHE A 104 -6.73 -8.43 -17.02
N GLY A 105 -7.30 -9.56 -17.46
CA GLY A 105 -6.50 -10.72 -17.86
C GLY A 105 -5.57 -10.40 -19.04
N GLN A 106 -6.11 -9.77 -20.08
CA GLN A 106 -5.33 -9.39 -21.26
C GLN A 106 -4.22 -8.38 -20.95
N ARG A 107 -4.41 -7.46 -19.99
CA ARG A 107 -3.38 -6.52 -19.54
C ARG A 107 -2.19 -7.23 -18.91
N LEU A 108 -2.45 -8.30 -18.17
CA LEU A 108 -1.43 -9.12 -17.52
C LEU A 108 -0.73 -10.08 -18.50
N GLY A 109 -1.29 -10.27 -19.69
CA GLY A 109 -0.82 -11.26 -20.66
C GLY A 109 -1.19 -12.70 -20.27
N GLU A 110 -2.19 -12.86 -19.40
CA GLU A 110 -2.62 -14.15 -18.85
C GLU A 110 -4.06 -14.46 -19.25
N ASP A 111 -4.30 -15.70 -19.64
CA ASP A 111 -5.63 -16.18 -20.03
C ASP A 111 -6.36 -16.79 -18.82
N PHE A 112 -7.02 -15.96 -18.03
CA PHE A 112 -7.83 -16.42 -16.89
C PHE A 112 -9.14 -17.07 -17.32
N ASN A 113 -9.65 -18.00 -16.51
CA ASN A 113 -11.04 -18.39 -16.59
C ASN A 113 -11.91 -17.31 -15.93
N GLU A 114 -13.02 -16.97 -16.57
CA GLU A 114 -13.87 -15.85 -16.13
C GLU A 114 -14.54 -16.14 -14.77
N SER A 115 -14.95 -17.39 -14.53
CA SER A 115 -15.63 -17.77 -13.30
C SER A 115 -14.72 -17.70 -12.07
N THR A 116 -13.49 -18.20 -12.18
CA THR A 116 -12.49 -18.21 -11.10
C THR A 116 -12.00 -16.79 -10.81
N LEU A 117 -11.76 -15.98 -11.84
CA LEU A 117 -11.36 -14.60 -11.68
C LEU A 117 -12.46 -13.74 -11.04
N ARG A 118 -13.74 -13.96 -11.40
CA ARG A 118 -14.88 -13.32 -10.72
C ARG A 118 -14.92 -13.70 -9.24
N GLN A 119 -14.70 -14.97 -8.91
CA GLN A 119 -14.64 -15.44 -7.52
C GLN A 119 -13.49 -14.77 -6.75
N ALA A 120 -12.31 -14.62 -7.35
CA ALA A 120 -11.17 -13.98 -6.71
C ALA A 120 -11.43 -12.54 -6.23
N PHE A 121 -12.26 -11.79 -6.97
CA PHE A 121 -12.63 -10.41 -6.63
C PHE A 121 -13.80 -10.29 -5.65
N ILE A 122 -14.47 -11.38 -5.28
CA ILE A 122 -15.57 -11.38 -4.31
C ILE A 122 -15.01 -11.55 -2.90
N ASN A 123 -15.10 -10.51 -2.09
CA ASN A 123 -14.72 -10.58 -0.68
C ASN A 123 -15.89 -11.06 0.20
N ARG A 124 -15.59 -11.77 1.30
CA ARG A 124 -16.58 -12.17 2.32
C ARG A 124 -17.50 -11.04 2.80
N SER A 125 -16.95 -9.83 2.99
CA SER A 125 -17.70 -8.66 3.46
C SER A 125 -18.81 -8.28 2.49
N TYR A 126 -18.57 -8.42 1.19
CA TYR A 126 -19.56 -8.14 0.16
C TYR A 126 -20.70 -9.16 0.17
N VAL A 127 -20.37 -10.45 0.32
CA VAL A 127 -21.39 -11.52 0.41
C VAL A 127 -22.28 -11.32 1.63
N GLU A 128 -21.71 -10.95 2.78
CA GLU A 128 -22.46 -10.59 3.98
C GLU A 128 -23.35 -9.36 3.77
N GLY A 129 -22.82 -8.31 3.15
CA GLY A 129 -23.56 -7.09 2.84
C GLY A 129 -24.76 -7.34 1.91
N GLU A 130 -24.57 -8.15 0.87
CA GLU A 130 -25.66 -8.52 -0.06
C GLU A 130 -26.74 -9.36 0.63
N ARG A 131 -26.36 -10.29 1.53
CA ARG A 131 -27.33 -11.05 2.35
C ARG A 131 -28.16 -10.12 3.24
N LYS A 132 -27.53 -9.13 3.89
CA LYS A 132 -28.22 -8.14 4.73
C LYS A 132 -29.22 -7.30 3.92
N LYS A 133 -28.81 -6.76 2.78
CA LYS A 133 -29.70 -5.97 1.89
C LYS A 133 -30.91 -6.78 1.43
N ARG A 134 -30.72 -8.05 1.06
CA ARG A 134 -31.84 -8.92 0.65
C ARG A 134 -32.82 -9.18 1.79
N ALA A 135 -32.31 -9.37 3.01
CA ALA A 135 -33.13 -9.55 4.20
C ALA A 135 -33.94 -8.28 4.52
N GLU A 136 -33.34 -7.09 4.39
CA GLU A 136 -34.03 -5.81 4.58
C GLU A 136 -35.16 -5.58 3.57
N LEU A 137 -34.99 -6.08 2.33
CA LEU A 137 -35.99 -6.01 1.27
C LEU A 137 -37.08 -7.09 1.38
N GLY A 138 -36.98 -8.01 2.35
CA GLY A 138 -37.95 -9.08 2.57
C GLY A 138 -37.97 -10.15 1.47
N ILE A 139 -36.85 -10.35 0.76
CA ILE A 139 -36.71 -11.40 -0.25
C ILE A 139 -36.38 -12.71 0.45
N ASP A 140 -37.17 -13.75 0.19
CA ASP A 140 -36.95 -15.08 0.75
C ASP A 140 -35.60 -15.66 0.28
N ILE A 141 -34.67 -15.83 1.23
CA ILE A 141 -33.31 -16.33 1.01
C ILE A 141 -33.32 -17.72 0.36
N ASN A 142 -34.36 -18.52 0.66
CA ASN A 142 -34.50 -19.89 0.19
C ASN A 142 -35.06 -19.98 -1.25
N ALA A 143 -35.77 -18.95 -1.72
CA ALA A 143 -36.39 -18.96 -3.04
C ALA A 143 -35.40 -18.62 -4.16
N VAL A 144 -34.41 -17.76 -3.88
CA VAL A 144 -33.33 -17.40 -4.82
C VAL A 144 -31.99 -17.44 -4.07
N PRO A 145 -31.29 -18.60 -4.07
CA PRO A 145 -30.02 -18.71 -3.38
C PRO A 145 -28.97 -17.77 -3.99
N LEU A 146 -28.21 -17.10 -3.14
CA LEU A 146 -27.03 -16.34 -3.57
C LEU A 146 -25.91 -17.33 -3.90
N GLN A 147 -25.73 -17.64 -5.18
CA GLN A 147 -24.62 -18.43 -5.69
C GLN A 147 -23.36 -17.56 -5.81
N LEU A 148 -22.89 -16.99 -4.71
CA LEU A 148 -21.60 -16.30 -4.62
C LEU A 148 -20.74 -17.02 -3.60
N GLU A 149 -19.54 -17.39 -4.03
CA GLU A 149 -18.51 -17.97 -3.19
C GLU A 149 -17.51 -16.89 -2.78
N ASP A 150 -16.97 -17.03 -1.57
CA ASP A 150 -15.95 -16.13 -1.05
C ASP A 150 -14.57 -16.47 -1.62
N ASN A 151 -13.70 -15.46 -1.73
CA ASN A 151 -12.34 -15.61 -2.23
C ASN A 151 -11.33 -16.19 -1.21
N THR A 152 -11.78 -16.65 -0.04
CA THR A 152 -10.88 -17.09 1.05
C THR A 152 -10.05 -18.31 0.68
N GLN A 153 -10.68 -19.33 0.09
CA GLN A 153 -9.99 -20.56 -0.32
C GLN A 153 -8.90 -20.27 -1.37
N LEU A 154 -9.24 -19.52 -2.41
CA LEU A 154 -8.29 -19.09 -3.43
C LEU A 154 -7.15 -18.25 -2.84
N ALA A 155 -7.44 -17.40 -1.85
CA ALA A 155 -6.41 -16.61 -1.19
C ALA A 155 -5.45 -17.46 -0.37
N ASP A 156 -5.94 -18.50 0.31
CA ASP A 156 -5.11 -19.42 1.08
C ASP A 156 -4.18 -20.24 0.16
N ASP A 157 -4.72 -20.75 -0.95
CA ASP A 157 -3.96 -21.50 -1.96
C ASP A 157 -2.89 -20.62 -2.61
N GLY A 158 -3.28 -19.40 -3.04
CA GLY A 158 -2.35 -18.43 -3.63
C GLY A 158 -1.26 -17.98 -2.65
N PHE A 159 -1.59 -17.85 -1.37
CA PHE A 159 -0.60 -17.52 -0.33
C PHE A 159 0.40 -18.66 -0.11
N ALA A 160 -0.06 -19.91 -0.05
CA ALA A 160 0.81 -21.07 0.11
C ALA A 160 1.81 -21.21 -1.06
N LEU A 161 1.33 -21.03 -2.30
CA LEU A 161 2.18 -21.04 -3.49
C LEU A 161 3.19 -19.88 -3.46
N MET A 162 2.73 -18.66 -3.21
CA MET A 162 3.62 -17.49 -3.17
C MET A 162 4.69 -17.63 -2.07
N SER A 163 4.28 -18.06 -0.87
CA SER A 163 5.18 -18.24 0.27
C SER A 163 6.27 -19.28 0.00
N SER A 164 5.88 -20.43 -0.58
CA SER A 164 6.83 -21.48 -0.94
C SER A 164 7.79 -21.04 -2.06
N TYR A 165 7.26 -20.42 -3.12
CA TYR A 165 8.05 -19.98 -4.28
C TYR A 165 9.07 -18.90 -3.91
N VAL A 166 8.66 -17.87 -3.16
CA VAL A 166 9.57 -16.77 -2.74
C VAL A 166 10.75 -17.32 -1.94
N LYS A 167 10.52 -18.26 -1.01
CA LYS A 167 11.61 -18.89 -0.24
C LYS A 167 12.54 -19.71 -1.14
N VAL A 168 11.99 -20.53 -2.03
CA VAL A 168 12.79 -21.34 -2.97
C VAL A 168 13.63 -20.45 -3.88
N TYR A 169 13.05 -19.38 -4.42
CA TYR A 169 13.76 -18.42 -5.25
C TYR A 169 14.93 -17.76 -4.49
N LEU A 170 14.67 -17.25 -3.28
CA LEU A 170 15.68 -16.57 -2.47
C LEU A 170 16.83 -17.50 -2.06
N ARG A 171 16.54 -18.76 -1.71
CA ARG A 171 17.57 -19.76 -1.36
C ARG A 171 18.51 -20.07 -2.52
N ASN A 172 18.00 -20.05 -3.75
CA ASN A 172 18.79 -20.33 -4.95
C ASN A 172 19.62 -19.12 -5.41
N ILE A 173 19.06 -17.90 -5.31
CA ILE A 173 19.79 -16.66 -5.65
C ILE A 173 20.82 -16.29 -4.57
N TYR A 174 20.49 -16.50 -3.30
CA TYR A 174 21.34 -16.16 -2.16
C TYR A 174 21.76 -17.42 -1.38
N PRO A 175 22.65 -18.26 -1.93
CA PRO A 175 23.02 -19.54 -1.34
C PRO A 175 23.79 -19.46 -0.01
N TYR A 176 24.38 -18.29 0.30
CA TYR A 176 25.16 -18.05 1.51
C TYR A 176 24.41 -17.21 2.56
N MET A 177 23.21 -16.73 2.24
CA MET A 177 22.39 -15.96 3.17
C MET A 177 21.72 -16.90 4.18
N PHE A 178 21.60 -16.45 5.43
CA PHE A 178 20.96 -17.23 6.48
C PHE A 178 19.46 -17.40 6.27
N GLU A 179 18.92 -18.51 6.77
CA GLU A 179 17.49 -18.81 6.66
C GLU A 179 16.63 -17.76 7.37
N GLU A 180 17.09 -17.21 8.50
CA GLU A 180 16.40 -16.12 9.22
C GLU A 180 16.34 -14.85 8.37
N GLY A 181 17.41 -14.56 7.61
CA GLY A 181 17.45 -13.46 6.66
C GLY A 181 16.46 -13.68 5.51
N ILE A 182 16.40 -14.88 4.96
CA ILE A 182 15.45 -15.25 3.90
C ILE A 182 14.01 -15.14 4.40
N SER A 183 13.74 -15.60 5.63
CA SER A 183 12.42 -15.46 6.24
C SER A 183 12.04 -13.99 6.42
N ALA A 184 12.96 -13.14 6.89
CA ALA A 184 12.69 -11.70 7.04
C ALA A 184 12.32 -11.03 5.71
N VAL A 185 13.02 -11.38 4.62
CA VAL A 185 12.71 -10.87 3.27
C VAL A 185 11.36 -11.39 2.77
N HIS A 186 11.07 -12.67 2.99
CA HIS A 186 9.77 -13.26 2.68
C HIS A 186 8.64 -12.54 3.45
N ASP A 187 8.82 -12.28 4.74
CA ASP A 187 7.81 -11.65 5.59
C ASP A 187 7.55 -10.21 5.17
N TYR A 188 8.58 -9.48 4.73
CA TYR A 188 8.45 -8.16 4.11
C TYR A 188 7.60 -8.22 2.83
N LEU A 189 7.94 -9.11 1.89
CA LEU A 189 7.20 -9.26 0.62
C LEU A 189 5.74 -9.68 0.83
N THR A 190 5.48 -10.50 1.84
CA THR A 190 4.14 -11.01 2.15
C THR A 190 3.33 -10.11 3.09
N THR A 191 3.88 -8.96 3.49
CA THR A 191 3.17 -7.97 4.30
C THR A 191 1.97 -7.41 3.54
N ASP A 192 0.83 -7.26 4.23
CA ASP A 192 -0.42 -6.78 3.62
C ASP A 192 -0.27 -5.43 2.92
N LYS A 193 0.57 -4.53 3.45
CA LYS A 193 0.89 -3.24 2.85
C LYS A 193 1.52 -3.39 1.47
N MET A 194 2.49 -4.29 1.32
CA MET A 194 3.21 -4.49 0.06
C MET A 194 2.30 -5.13 -0.99
N LEU A 195 1.54 -6.15 -0.59
CA LEU A 195 0.60 -6.82 -1.49
C LEU A 195 -0.56 -5.90 -1.88
N ALA A 196 -1.06 -5.07 -0.97
CA ALA A 196 -2.06 -4.05 -1.29
C ALA A 196 -1.51 -2.99 -2.23
N HIS A 197 -0.24 -2.59 -2.08
CA HIS A 197 0.42 -1.66 -2.99
C HIS A 197 0.48 -2.23 -4.41
N ILE A 198 0.93 -3.49 -4.57
CA ILE A 198 0.93 -4.19 -5.86
C ILE A 198 -0.49 -4.28 -6.44
N ALA A 199 -1.47 -4.69 -5.62
CA ALA A 199 -2.86 -4.84 -6.03
C ALA A 199 -3.46 -3.53 -6.58
N LYS A 200 -3.16 -2.40 -5.95
CA LYS A 200 -3.62 -1.07 -6.40
C LYS A 200 -3.06 -0.72 -7.76
N HIS A 201 -1.77 -0.95 -7.99
CA HIS A 201 -1.11 -0.61 -9.26
C HIS A 201 -1.52 -1.52 -10.41
N ILE A 202 -1.86 -2.77 -10.15
CA ILE A 202 -2.39 -3.69 -11.17
C ILE A 202 -3.85 -3.35 -11.54
N GLY A 203 -4.55 -2.64 -10.65
CA GLY A 203 -5.94 -2.20 -10.84
C GLY A 203 -6.97 -3.11 -10.18
N CYS A 204 -6.58 -3.89 -9.17
CA CYS A 204 -7.52 -4.74 -8.41
C CYS A 204 -8.52 -3.91 -7.60
N GLU A 205 -8.13 -2.72 -7.13
CA GLU A 205 -8.99 -1.86 -6.29
C GLU A 205 -10.34 -1.53 -6.94
N ASP A 206 -10.35 -1.33 -8.25
CA ASP A 206 -11.56 -0.99 -9.01
C ASP A 206 -12.48 -2.21 -9.26
N LEU A 207 -11.91 -3.42 -9.28
CA LEU A 207 -12.61 -4.68 -9.58
C LEU A 207 -13.16 -5.38 -8.34
N ILE A 208 -12.55 -5.17 -7.17
CA ILE A 208 -12.92 -5.85 -5.94
C ILE A 208 -14.34 -5.48 -5.50
N LEU A 209 -15.12 -6.51 -5.21
CA LEU A 209 -16.42 -6.40 -4.59
C LEU A 209 -16.23 -6.59 -3.07
N SER A 210 -16.13 -5.46 -2.35
CA SER A 210 -16.09 -5.38 -0.88
C SER A 210 -17.35 -4.66 -0.34
N GLU A 211 -17.58 -4.57 0.98
CA GLU A 211 -18.56 -3.61 1.54
C GLU A 211 -17.92 -2.26 1.89
N GLU A 212 -16.63 -2.28 2.23
CA GLU A 212 -15.84 -1.18 2.75
C GLU A 212 -15.45 -0.15 1.67
N ILE A 213 -15.59 1.15 1.97
CA ILE A 213 -15.16 2.27 1.11
C ILE A 213 -14.48 3.33 2.00
N PRO A 214 -13.18 3.63 1.84
CA PRO A 214 -12.22 3.01 0.92
C PRO A 214 -11.92 1.54 1.26
N VAL A 215 -11.39 0.80 0.29
CA VAL A 215 -11.01 -0.61 0.48
C VAL A 215 -9.82 -0.69 1.43
N MET A 216 -9.93 -1.51 2.48
CA MET A 216 -8.84 -1.73 3.44
C MET A 216 -7.68 -2.49 2.80
N GLU A 217 -6.46 -2.23 3.28
CA GLU A 217 -5.24 -2.88 2.77
C GLU A 217 -5.28 -4.40 2.90
N SER A 218 -5.84 -4.93 3.99
CA SER A 218 -6.04 -6.37 4.18
C SER A 218 -6.97 -6.98 3.13
N THR A 219 -8.05 -6.29 2.76
CA THR A 219 -8.99 -6.75 1.72
C THR A 219 -8.32 -6.78 0.34
N LEU A 220 -7.49 -5.79 0.04
CA LEU A 220 -6.70 -5.74 -1.19
C LEU A 220 -5.64 -6.84 -1.23
N SER A 221 -4.94 -7.08 -0.13
CA SER A 221 -3.92 -8.15 -0.05
C SER A 221 -4.56 -9.53 -0.23
N THR A 222 -5.72 -9.78 0.39
CA THR A 222 -6.49 -11.02 0.20
C THR A 222 -6.93 -11.20 -1.25
N ALA A 223 -7.44 -10.14 -1.89
CA ALA A 223 -7.85 -10.22 -3.30
C ALA A 223 -6.66 -10.52 -4.22
N PHE A 224 -5.49 -9.91 -3.98
CA PHE A 224 -4.28 -10.21 -4.75
C PHE A 224 -3.83 -11.67 -4.58
N LYS A 225 -3.83 -12.19 -3.35
CA LYS A 225 -3.57 -13.62 -3.08
C LYS A 225 -4.56 -14.51 -3.81
N ALA A 226 -5.85 -14.14 -3.83
CA ALA A 226 -6.88 -14.89 -4.54
C ALA A 226 -6.69 -14.89 -6.05
N VAL A 227 -6.20 -13.80 -6.65
CA VAL A 227 -5.86 -13.75 -8.08
C VAL A 227 -4.73 -14.73 -8.41
N ILE A 228 -3.72 -14.83 -7.54
CA ILE A 228 -2.64 -15.83 -7.70
C ILE A 228 -3.21 -17.25 -7.59
N GLY A 229 -4.11 -17.50 -6.62
CA GLY A 229 -4.79 -18.80 -6.48
C GLY A 229 -5.69 -19.16 -7.67
N ALA A 230 -6.37 -18.17 -8.24
CA ALA A 230 -7.14 -18.36 -9.47
C ALA A 230 -6.24 -18.76 -10.65
N LEU A 231 -5.09 -18.08 -10.80
CA LEU A 231 -4.10 -18.41 -11.84
C LEU A 231 -3.53 -19.83 -11.64
N PHE A 232 -3.26 -20.21 -10.39
CA PHE A 232 -2.81 -21.55 -10.03
C PHE A 232 -3.81 -22.63 -10.45
N ASN A 233 -5.10 -22.41 -10.19
CA ASN A 233 -6.16 -23.35 -10.56
C ASN A 233 -6.40 -23.43 -12.07
N ASP A 234 -6.24 -22.31 -12.79
CA ASP A 234 -6.53 -22.25 -14.22
C ASP A 234 -5.35 -22.73 -15.10
N LYS A 235 -4.11 -22.34 -14.77
CA LYS A 235 -2.91 -22.55 -15.60
C LYS A 235 -1.85 -23.45 -14.96
N GLY A 236 -1.95 -23.70 -13.67
CA GLY A 236 -1.01 -24.52 -12.91
C GLY A 236 0.12 -23.73 -12.24
N GLN A 237 1.01 -24.48 -11.59
CA GLN A 237 2.06 -23.94 -10.71
C GLN A 237 3.06 -23.04 -11.44
N GLU A 238 3.58 -23.48 -12.58
CA GLU A 238 4.66 -22.76 -13.29
C GLU A 238 4.25 -21.34 -13.69
N GLN A 239 3.01 -21.16 -14.17
CA GLN A 239 2.52 -19.85 -14.58
C GLN A 239 2.25 -18.93 -13.37
N ALA A 240 1.70 -19.49 -12.28
CA ALA A 240 1.51 -18.75 -11.04
C ALA A 240 2.85 -18.31 -10.43
N GLU A 241 3.87 -19.16 -10.48
CA GLU A 241 5.23 -18.83 -10.05
C GLU A 241 5.86 -17.71 -10.90
N ARG A 242 5.69 -17.75 -12.23
CA ARG A 242 6.11 -16.66 -13.13
C ARG A 242 5.42 -15.34 -12.76
N PHE A 243 4.12 -15.37 -12.48
CA PHE A 243 3.39 -14.18 -12.05
C PHE A 243 3.94 -13.61 -10.73
N VAL A 244 4.16 -14.46 -9.71
CA VAL A 244 4.77 -14.02 -8.44
C VAL A 244 6.16 -13.43 -8.68
N ARG A 245 6.96 -14.06 -9.54
CA ARG A 245 8.29 -13.59 -9.90
C ARG A 245 8.29 -12.20 -10.51
N ASP A 246 7.33 -11.92 -11.39
CA ASP A 246 7.33 -10.69 -12.19
C ASP A 246 6.62 -9.51 -11.49
N PHE A 247 5.78 -9.76 -10.47
CA PHE A 247 5.10 -8.70 -9.72
C PHE A 247 5.59 -8.52 -8.27
N VAL A 248 5.91 -9.61 -7.56
CA VAL A 248 6.26 -9.56 -6.13
C VAL A 248 7.76 -9.35 -5.94
N LEU A 249 8.60 -10.14 -6.62
CA LEU A 249 10.06 -10.05 -6.45
C LEU A 249 10.69 -8.71 -6.88
N PRO A 250 10.19 -7.97 -7.89
CA PRO A 250 10.79 -6.69 -8.26
C PRO A 250 10.67 -5.62 -7.17
N GLN A 251 9.77 -5.78 -6.20
CA GLN A 251 9.70 -4.89 -5.04
C GLN A 251 10.98 -4.93 -4.20
N LEU A 252 11.81 -5.97 -4.33
CA LEU A 252 13.11 -6.06 -3.67
C LEU A 252 14.20 -5.20 -4.33
N ILE A 253 13.99 -4.68 -5.54
CA ILE A 253 15.03 -3.91 -6.25
C ILE A 253 15.32 -2.58 -5.54
N GLU A 254 14.30 -1.97 -4.95
CA GLU A 254 14.40 -0.67 -4.28
C GLU A 254 14.87 -0.77 -2.82
N GLU A 255 14.93 -1.97 -2.26
CA GLU A 255 15.16 -2.21 -0.84
C GLU A 255 16.49 -2.91 -0.56
N ASP A 256 17.13 -2.56 0.56
CA ASP A 256 18.32 -3.28 1.02
C ASP A 256 17.91 -4.51 1.84
N ILE A 257 18.15 -5.68 1.26
CA ILE A 257 17.86 -7.00 1.83
C ILE A 257 18.49 -7.16 3.23
N ASN A 258 19.67 -6.58 3.45
CA ASN A 258 20.36 -6.69 4.73
C ASN A 258 19.73 -5.82 5.83
N GLN A 259 18.97 -4.78 5.46
CA GLN A 259 18.23 -3.94 6.40
C GLN A 259 16.92 -4.58 6.84
N LEU A 260 16.32 -5.41 5.98
CA LEU A 260 15.10 -6.15 6.32
C LEU A 260 15.32 -7.14 7.47
N TRP A 261 16.53 -7.71 7.57
CA TRP A 261 16.87 -8.64 8.63
C TRP A 261 17.53 -7.95 9.83
N HIS A 262 16.78 -7.87 10.94
CA HIS A 262 17.30 -7.31 12.18
C HIS A 262 18.19 -8.32 12.93
N ILE A 263 19.51 -8.18 12.77
CA ILE A 263 20.50 -8.99 13.50
C ILE A 263 20.70 -8.45 14.92
N VAL A 264 20.42 -9.30 15.92
CA VAL A 264 20.74 -9.05 17.32
C VAL A 264 22.20 -9.44 17.59
N ASN A 265 23.01 -8.50 18.06
CA ASN A 265 24.44 -8.69 18.34
C ASN A 265 25.28 -9.21 17.13
N PRO A 266 25.55 -8.36 16.13
CA PRO A 266 26.27 -8.76 14.92
C PRO A 266 27.72 -9.21 15.20
N MET A 267 28.37 -8.68 16.23
CA MET A 267 29.75 -9.06 16.57
C MET A 267 29.84 -10.51 17.08
N GLY A 268 28.87 -10.92 17.90
CA GLY A 268 28.77 -12.31 18.37
C GLY A 268 28.59 -13.31 17.23
N LEU A 269 27.68 -12.98 16.30
CA LEU A 269 27.45 -13.80 15.11
C LEU A 269 28.71 -13.86 14.22
N LEU A 270 29.36 -12.73 13.96
CA LEU A 270 30.60 -12.68 13.19
C LEU A 270 31.70 -13.54 13.80
N LYS A 271 31.87 -13.49 15.13
CA LYS A 271 32.84 -14.33 15.84
C LYS A 271 32.57 -15.82 15.65
N ALA A 272 31.31 -16.23 15.77
CA ALA A 272 30.89 -17.61 15.53
C ALA A 272 31.18 -18.04 14.07
N MET A 273 30.83 -17.21 13.09
CA MET A 273 31.09 -17.48 11.67
C MET A 273 32.57 -17.62 11.33
N LEU A 274 33.42 -16.72 11.86
CA LEU A 274 34.86 -16.75 11.62
C LEU A 274 35.50 -18.00 12.23
N SER A 275 35.12 -18.36 13.46
CA SER A 275 35.66 -19.55 14.11
C SER A 275 35.30 -20.86 13.39
N LEU A 276 34.05 -21.00 12.90
CA LEU A 276 33.64 -22.15 12.09
C LEU A 276 34.37 -22.19 10.74
N SER A 277 34.76 -21.04 10.21
CA SER A 277 35.58 -20.93 9.00
C SER A 277 37.07 -21.17 9.27
N GLY A 278 37.47 -21.42 10.53
CA GLY A 278 38.86 -21.62 10.94
C GLY A 278 39.70 -20.33 10.99
N LYS A 279 39.06 -19.15 10.97
CA LYS A 279 39.73 -17.85 11.09
C LYS A 279 39.82 -17.40 12.55
N GLY A 280 40.81 -16.57 12.85
CA GLY A 280 40.98 -15.93 14.14
C GLY A 280 39.82 -15.02 14.53
N GLU A 281 39.77 -14.66 15.81
CA GLU A 281 38.73 -13.76 16.34
C GLU A 281 38.77 -12.38 15.66
N PRO A 282 37.61 -11.71 15.48
CA PRO A 282 37.57 -10.39 14.89
C PRO A 282 38.17 -9.33 15.84
N GLU A 283 39.14 -8.56 15.34
CA GLU A 283 39.78 -7.44 16.02
C GLU A 283 39.27 -6.11 15.41
N PRO A 284 38.40 -5.35 16.11
CA PRO A 284 38.01 -4.02 15.67
C PRO A 284 39.14 -3.00 15.93
N ARG A 285 39.44 -2.17 14.94
CA ARG A 285 40.43 -1.08 15.02
C ARG A 285 39.86 0.22 14.48
N LEU A 286 40.12 1.30 15.19
CA LEU A 286 39.77 2.64 14.72
C LEU A 286 40.72 3.06 13.59
N LEU A 287 40.16 3.32 12.41
CA LEU A 287 40.91 3.75 11.22
C LEU A 287 41.01 5.27 11.14
N TRP A 288 39.85 5.94 11.18
CA TRP A 288 39.75 7.40 11.06
C TRP A 288 38.73 7.94 12.07
N LYS A 289 38.92 9.18 12.49
CA LYS A 289 37.98 9.92 13.33
C LYS A 289 37.94 11.38 12.89
N SER A 290 36.75 11.95 12.81
CA SER A 290 36.52 13.35 12.44
C SER A 290 35.46 13.96 13.35
N GLY A 291 35.55 15.28 13.60
CA GLY A 291 34.56 15.99 14.41
C GLY A 291 34.46 15.50 15.87
N ILE A 292 35.58 15.08 16.47
CA ILE A 292 35.62 14.61 17.86
C ILE A 292 35.07 15.69 18.79
N ASN A 293 34.23 15.31 19.76
CA ASN A 293 33.52 16.22 20.69
C ASN A 293 32.48 17.15 20.04
N THR A 294 32.04 16.88 18.82
CA THR A 294 30.92 17.58 18.19
C THR A 294 29.71 16.66 18.07
N ILE A 295 28.52 17.25 17.86
CA ILE A 295 27.27 16.50 17.63
C ILE A 295 27.36 15.66 16.36
N MET A 296 28.15 16.10 15.37
CA MET A 296 28.35 15.43 14.09
C MET A 296 29.68 14.66 14.05
N SER A 297 30.05 13.99 15.15
CA SER A 297 31.24 13.15 15.18
C SER A 297 31.10 11.96 14.25
N LEU A 298 32.20 11.60 13.58
CA LEU A 298 32.26 10.47 12.66
C LEU A 298 33.46 9.60 12.98
N TYR A 299 33.22 8.32 13.24
CA TYR A 299 34.24 7.32 13.50
C TYR A 299 34.20 6.24 12.42
N TRP A 300 35.37 5.85 11.92
CA TRP A 300 35.53 4.73 11.00
C TRP A 300 36.22 3.60 11.72
N VAL A 301 35.53 2.47 11.86
CA VAL A 301 36.08 1.25 12.47
C VAL A 301 36.25 0.20 11.38
N GLY A 302 37.40 -0.47 11.37
CA GLY A 302 37.71 -1.61 10.52
C GLY A 302 37.86 -2.88 11.35
N ILE A 303 37.35 -4.01 10.85
CA ILE A 303 37.50 -5.32 11.48
C ILE A 303 38.57 -6.11 10.74
N TYR A 304 39.51 -6.65 11.52
CA TYR A 304 40.58 -7.53 11.05
C TYR A 304 40.42 -8.92 11.65
N SER A 305 40.89 -9.95 10.96
CA SER A 305 41.03 -11.31 11.49
C SER A 305 42.35 -11.86 10.98
N ASP A 306 43.20 -12.40 11.85
CA ASP A 306 44.55 -12.87 11.50
C ASP A 306 45.39 -11.84 10.72
N LYS A 307 45.22 -10.55 11.05
CA LYS A 307 45.84 -9.38 10.37
C LYS A 307 45.32 -9.12 8.94
N GLU A 308 44.33 -9.87 8.47
CA GLU A 308 43.63 -9.60 7.21
C GLU A 308 42.46 -8.65 7.44
N PHE A 309 42.29 -7.70 6.53
CA PHE A 309 41.17 -6.75 6.56
C PHE A 309 39.90 -7.40 6.02
N ILE A 310 38.79 -7.36 6.78
CA ILE A 310 37.50 -7.92 6.36
C ILE A 310 36.58 -6.79 5.88
N ALA A 311 36.23 -5.88 6.78
CA ALA A 311 35.25 -4.82 6.52
C ALA A 311 35.54 -3.56 7.31
N LYS A 312 34.95 -2.45 6.87
CA LYS A 312 34.98 -1.17 7.58
C LYS A 312 33.62 -0.49 7.44
N SER A 313 33.21 0.26 8.44
CA SER A 313 32.00 1.06 8.37
C SER A 313 32.10 2.33 9.22
N PRO A 314 31.44 3.42 8.80
CA PRO A 314 31.31 4.62 9.63
C PRO A 314 30.25 4.47 10.72
N GLY A 315 30.33 5.31 11.74
CA GLY A 315 29.28 5.49 12.75
C GLY A 315 29.45 6.78 13.55
N GLU A 316 28.36 7.22 14.18
CA GLU A 316 28.31 8.43 15.00
C GLU A 316 29.15 8.30 16.27
N THR A 317 29.14 7.11 16.86
CA THR A 317 29.96 6.72 18.02
C THR A 317 30.84 5.52 17.67
N VAL A 318 31.89 5.28 18.45
CA VAL A 318 32.81 4.15 18.23
C VAL A 318 32.06 2.81 18.30
N LEU A 319 31.12 2.66 19.25
CA LEU A 319 30.32 1.44 19.41
C LEU A 319 29.39 1.20 18.22
N ILE A 320 28.72 2.24 17.73
CA ILE A 320 27.85 2.13 16.54
C ILE A 320 28.71 1.80 15.31
N ALA A 321 29.87 2.43 15.14
CA ALA A 321 30.78 2.15 14.04
C ALA A 321 31.30 0.71 14.07
N GLU A 322 31.60 0.18 15.25
CA GLU A 322 31.98 -1.23 15.45
C GLU A 322 30.83 -2.18 15.08
N GLU A 323 29.62 -1.92 15.54
CA GLU A 323 28.43 -2.71 15.23
C GLU A 323 28.12 -2.70 13.72
N MET A 324 28.21 -1.53 13.08
CA MET A 324 28.06 -1.36 11.63
C MET A 324 29.16 -2.09 10.85
N ALA A 325 30.41 -2.04 11.32
CA ALA A 325 31.51 -2.76 10.69
C ALA A 325 31.31 -4.27 10.77
N ALA A 326 30.73 -4.78 11.87
CA ALA A 326 30.38 -6.18 12.02
C ALA A 326 29.25 -6.59 11.07
N ARG A 327 28.21 -5.77 10.92
CA ARG A 327 27.14 -6.01 9.92
C ARG A 327 27.70 -6.04 8.50
N GLU A 328 28.59 -5.12 8.16
CA GLU A 328 29.25 -5.09 6.84
C GLU A 328 30.14 -6.32 6.61
N ALA A 329 30.82 -6.82 7.65
CA ALA A 329 31.58 -8.07 7.56
C ALA A 329 30.68 -9.27 7.29
N ILE A 330 29.52 -9.36 7.96
CA ILE A 330 28.54 -10.43 7.74
C ILE A 330 27.96 -10.35 6.32
N LYS A 331 27.61 -9.15 5.85
CA LYS A 331 27.14 -8.88 4.47
C LYS A 331 28.11 -9.43 3.41
N LYS A 332 29.41 -9.16 3.57
CA LYS A 332 30.46 -9.69 2.68
C LYS A 332 30.54 -11.21 2.71
N ILE A 333 30.46 -11.83 3.90
CA ILE A 333 30.51 -13.29 4.02
C ILE A 333 29.28 -13.94 3.35
N MET A 334 28.10 -13.32 3.49
CA MET A 334 26.87 -13.75 2.82
C MET A 334 26.84 -13.44 1.31
N LYS A 335 27.84 -12.69 0.79
CA LYS A 335 27.90 -12.20 -0.59
C LYS A 335 26.68 -11.35 -0.99
N THR A 336 26.10 -10.63 -0.03
CA THR A 336 24.95 -9.74 -0.23
C THR A 336 25.36 -8.26 -0.32
N ASP A 337 26.59 -8.01 -0.75
CA ASP A 337 27.18 -6.68 -0.95
C ASP A 337 26.36 -5.83 -1.93
N ASP A 338 26.52 -4.50 -1.88
CA ASP A 338 25.84 -3.59 -2.83
C ASP A 338 26.32 -3.80 -4.27
N SER A 339 27.51 -4.39 -4.43
CA SER A 339 28.11 -4.75 -5.72
C SER A 339 27.70 -6.14 -6.22
N ARG A 340 26.72 -6.78 -5.59
CA ARG A 340 26.20 -8.08 -6.02
C ARG A 340 25.61 -8.03 -7.43
N ALA A 341 25.53 -9.20 -8.06
CA ALA A 341 24.82 -9.34 -9.33
C ALA A 341 23.33 -8.94 -9.14
N PRO A 342 22.72 -8.29 -10.15
CA PRO A 342 21.31 -7.95 -10.09
C PRO A 342 20.45 -9.21 -9.98
N LEU A 343 19.25 -9.05 -9.41
CA LEU A 343 18.27 -10.13 -9.35
C LEU A 343 17.95 -10.64 -10.76
N VAL A 344 17.91 -11.96 -10.93
CA VAL A 344 17.58 -12.60 -12.19
C VAL A 344 16.06 -12.60 -12.36
N LEU A 345 15.55 -11.69 -13.19
CA LEU A 345 14.11 -11.51 -13.44
C LEU A 345 13.76 -11.67 -14.92
N GLY A 346 12.47 -11.80 -15.24
CA GLY A 346 11.95 -11.95 -16.59
C GLY A 346 12.45 -13.23 -17.29
N ASN A 347 12.71 -13.14 -18.59
CA ASN A 347 13.07 -14.31 -19.43
C ASN A 347 14.33 -15.04 -18.96
N ALA A 348 15.27 -14.34 -18.32
CA ALA A 348 16.49 -14.96 -17.79
C ALA A 348 16.16 -15.92 -16.63
N ALA A 349 15.12 -15.63 -15.87
CA ALA A 349 14.69 -16.43 -14.74
C ALA A 349 13.87 -17.66 -15.14
N GLU A 350 13.29 -17.68 -16.34
CA GLU A 350 12.55 -18.87 -16.84
C GLU A 350 13.48 -20.07 -17.08
N ASN A 351 14.75 -19.80 -17.41
CA ASN A 351 15.75 -20.84 -17.60
C ASN A 351 16.43 -21.27 -16.29
N LEU A 352 16.05 -20.66 -15.17
CA LEU A 352 16.66 -20.95 -13.88
C LEU A 352 16.10 -22.27 -13.33
N MET A 353 16.98 -23.27 -13.19
CA MET A 353 16.62 -24.51 -12.52
C MET A 353 16.64 -24.28 -11.00
N LEU A 354 15.46 -24.19 -10.40
CA LEU A 354 15.30 -24.00 -8.96
C LEU A 354 15.35 -25.35 -8.23
N ASP A 355 16.19 -25.43 -7.18
CA ASP A 355 16.18 -26.55 -6.25
C ASP A 355 15.21 -26.26 -5.11
N TYR A 356 14.12 -27.02 -5.04
CA TYR A 356 13.07 -26.88 -4.02
C TYR A 356 13.48 -27.48 -2.67
N ASN A 357 14.45 -28.40 -2.65
CA ASN A 357 14.87 -29.10 -1.43
C ASN A 357 16.00 -28.39 -0.70
N ARG A 358 16.62 -27.39 -1.35
CA ARG A 358 17.71 -26.61 -0.77
C ARG A 358 17.22 -25.88 0.48
N VAL A 359 18.02 -25.95 1.54
CA VAL A 359 17.85 -25.19 2.78
C VAL A 359 19.19 -24.55 3.14
N ASN A 360 19.16 -23.28 3.53
CA ASN A 360 20.36 -22.56 3.91
C ASN A 360 20.70 -22.76 5.40
N LEU A 361 21.91 -22.37 5.80
CA LEU A 361 22.31 -22.42 7.21
C LEU A 361 21.47 -21.44 8.03
N SER A 362 21.12 -21.84 9.25
CA SER A 362 20.55 -20.94 10.27
C SER A 362 21.68 -20.23 11.02
N ALA A 363 21.48 -18.94 11.30
CA ALA A 363 22.37 -18.15 12.15
C ALA A 363 22.38 -18.66 13.60
N GLU A 364 21.23 -19.11 14.11
CA GLU A 364 21.11 -19.70 15.44
C GLU A 364 21.89 -21.01 15.55
N ASP A 365 21.83 -21.87 14.53
CA ASP A 365 22.62 -23.11 14.46
C ASP A 365 24.13 -22.84 14.48
N ILE A 366 24.58 -21.75 13.87
CA ILE A 366 25.99 -21.35 13.87
C ILE A 366 26.45 -20.93 15.26
N ILE A 367 25.64 -20.13 15.95
CA ILE A 367 25.92 -19.72 17.32
C ILE A 367 25.95 -20.94 18.24
N ARG A 368 25.00 -21.88 18.07
CA ARG A 368 24.97 -23.12 18.82
C ARG A 368 26.24 -23.96 18.61
N LYS A 369 26.63 -24.19 17.35
CA LYS A 369 27.86 -24.95 17.01
C LYS A 369 29.12 -24.28 17.56
N TYR A 370 29.15 -22.95 17.60
CA TYR A 370 30.25 -22.20 18.18
C TYR A 370 30.44 -22.53 19.66
N TYR A 371 29.38 -22.51 20.46
CA TYR A 371 29.46 -22.82 21.89
C TYR A 371 29.71 -24.31 22.19
N GLU A 372 29.29 -25.21 21.29
CA GLU A 372 29.56 -26.64 21.41
C GLU A 372 31.01 -27.00 21.05
N SER A 373 31.70 -26.16 20.28
CA SER A 373 33.08 -26.39 19.86
C SER A 373 34.06 -26.09 21.01
N PRO A 374 35.01 -26.99 21.33
CA PRO A 374 36.02 -26.72 22.35
C PRO A 374 36.92 -25.57 21.87
N HIS A 375 36.76 -24.39 22.46
CA HIS A 375 37.65 -23.28 22.17
C HIS A 375 39.05 -23.59 22.70
N PRO A 376 40.11 -23.42 21.88
CA PRO A 376 41.46 -23.46 22.41
C PRO A 376 41.56 -22.38 23.49
N GLN A 377 41.82 -22.80 24.73
CA GLN A 377 42.17 -21.86 25.79
C GLN A 377 43.38 -21.08 25.27
N LYS A 378 43.20 -19.77 25.05
CA LYS A 378 44.34 -18.88 24.80
C LYS A 378 45.17 -18.92 26.09
N ASP A 379 46.24 -19.71 26.08
CA ASP A 379 47.28 -19.61 27.08
C ASP A 379 47.80 -18.18 27.02
N PHE A 380 47.37 -17.34 27.95
CA PHE A 380 47.94 -16.02 28.18
C PHE A 380 49.34 -16.23 28.76
N SER A 381 50.29 -16.69 27.94
CA SER A 381 51.70 -16.61 28.27
C SER A 381 52.09 -15.14 28.20
N THR A 382 52.07 -14.49 29.36
CA THR A 382 52.64 -13.17 29.60
C THR A 382 54.03 -13.11 28.97
N SER A 383 54.23 -12.17 28.04
CA SER A 383 55.54 -11.72 27.57
C SER A 383 55.62 -10.22 27.65
#